data_AF-A0A379TC35-F1
#
_entry.id   AF-A0A379TC35-F1
#
_cell.length_a   1.000
_cell.length_b   1.000
_cell.length_c   1.000
_cell.angle_alpha   90.00
_cell.angle_beta   90.00
_cell.angle_gamma   90.00
#
_symmetry.space_group_name_H-M   'P 1'
#
loop_
_entity.id
_entity.type
_entity.pdbx_description
1 polymer ?
#
loop_
_entity_poly.entity_id
_entity_poly.type
_entity_poly.pdbx_seq_one_letter_code
_entity_poly.pdbx_strand_id
1 'polypeptide(L)'
;MEFENFNAASVNIKIVGNNVHPGTAKGVMVNALSLAARIHAEVPVDETPETTEGYEGFYHLASMKGTVDRADMHYIIRDFDRKQFEARKRKMMEIAKKVGKGLHPDCYIELVIEDSYYNMREKVVEHPHILDIAQQAMRDCDITPEMKPIRGGTDGAQLSFMGLPCPNLFTGGYNYHGKHEFVTLEGMEKAVQVIVRIAELTAKQQ
;
A
#
# COMPACT_ATOMS: atom_id res chain seq x y z
N MET A 1 3.07 -10.50 15.96
CA MET A 1 1.78 -10.84 15.35
C MET A 1 1.29 -9.62 14.59
N GLU A 2 0.70 -9.84 13.43
CA GLU A 2 0.30 -8.77 12.54
C GLU A 2 -1.17 -9.01 12.13
N PHE A 3 -2.03 -8.02 12.35
CA PHE A 3 -3.49 -8.15 12.12
C PHE A 3 -4.05 -6.92 11.40
N GLU A 4 -3.16 -6.06 10.90
CA GLU A 4 -3.50 -4.88 10.14
C GLU A 4 -2.45 -4.64 9.07
N ASN A 5 -2.88 -4.08 7.95
CA ASN A 5 -2.06 -3.83 6.78
C ASN A 5 -2.53 -2.55 6.08
N PHE A 6 -1.77 -2.04 5.12
CA PHE A 6 -2.24 -0.91 4.34
C PHE A 6 -3.50 -1.25 3.53
N ASN A 7 -4.39 -0.27 3.37
CA ASN A 7 -5.23 -0.20 2.18
C ASN A 7 -4.37 0.24 0.99
N ALA A 8 -4.63 -0.33 -0.17
CA ALA A 8 -3.81 -0.15 -1.36
C ALA A 8 -4.66 0.14 -2.59
N ALA A 9 -4.22 1.14 -3.36
CA ALA A 9 -4.70 1.39 -4.72
C ALA A 9 -3.51 1.65 -5.65
N SER A 10 -3.73 1.40 -6.94
CA SER A 10 -2.93 1.98 -8.02
C SER A 10 -3.61 3.24 -8.56
N VAL A 11 -2.81 4.18 -9.03
CA VAL A 11 -3.28 5.36 -9.76
C VAL A 11 -2.47 5.46 -11.05
N ASN A 12 -3.10 5.08 -12.16
CA ASN A 12 -2.52 5.21 -13.48
C ASN A 12 -2.96 6.54 -14.08
N ILE A 13 -1.99 7.38 -14.45
CA ILE A 13 -2.24 8.69 -15.05
C ILE A 13 -1.74 8.66 -16.49
N LYS A 14 -2.65 8.83 -17.43
CA LYS A 14 -2.34 9.00 -18.85
C LYS A 14 -2.45 10.47 -19.22
N ILE A 15 -1.42 10.99 -19.86
CA ILE A 15 -1.33 12.38 -20.29
C ILE A 15 -1.15 12.41 -21.79
N VAL A 16 -2.07 13.09 -22.48
CA VAL A 16 -1.99 13.36 -23.91
C VAL A 16 -1.63 14.82 -24.13
N GLY A 17 -0.51 15.06 -24.77
CA GLY A 17 0.00 16.38 -25.16
C GLY A 17 -0.27 16.67 -26.63
N ASN A 18 0.59 17.50 -27.21
CA ASN A 18 0.60 17.84 -28.63
C ASN A 18 2.04 18.11 -29.06
N ASN A 19 2.61 17.24 -29.89
CA ASN A 19 3.99 17.37 -30.34
C ASN A 19 4.08 18.00 -31.74
N VAL A 20 5.03 18.92 -31.91
CA VAL A 20 5.37 19.57 -33.18
C VAL A 20 6.87 19.82 -33.24
N HIS A 21 7.40 20.22 -34.40
CA HIS A 21 8.81 20.58 -34.52
C HIS A 21 9.18 21.69 -33.50
N PRO A 22 10.21 21.52 -32.65
CA PRO A 22 10.52 22.48 -31.58
C PRO A 22 10.76 23.92 -32.08
N GLY A 23 11.31 24.09 -33.28
CA GLY A 23 11.55 25.40 -33.90
C GLY A 23 10.29 26.22 -34.22
N THR A 24 9.11 25.59 -34.28
CA THR A 24 7.82 26.25 -34.57
C THR A 24 6.76 25.97 -33.50
N ALA A 25 7.18 25.60 -32.29
CA ALA A 25 6.31 25.11 -31.22
C ALA A 25 5.48 26.17 -30.49
N LYS A 26 5.78 27.46 -30.66
CA LYS A 26 5.19 28.55 -29.86
C LYS A 26 3.67 28.59 -29.99
N GLY A 27 2.97 28.42 -28.87
CA GLY A 27 1.50 28.46 -28.80
C GLY A 27 0.80 27.22 -29.36
N VAL A 28 1.54 26.20 -29.80
CA VAL A 28 0.99 24.97 -30.39
C VAL A 28 1.36 23.76 -29.56
N MET A 29 2.64 23.59 -29.21
CA MET A 29 3.11 22.41 -28.47
C MET A 29 2.55 22.36 -27.06
N VAL A 30 2.09 21.17 -26.65
CA VAL A 30 1.76 20.83 -25.26
C VAL A 30 2.61 19.64 -24.87
N ASN A 31 3.59 19.85 -23.99
CA ASN A 31 4.52 18.80 -23.62
C ASN A 31 3.97 17.94 -22.47
N ALA A 32 3.61 16.69 -22.76
CA ALA A 32 3.07 15.75 -21.78
C ALA A 32 4.03 15.48 -20.60
N LEU A 33 5.35 15.44 -20.84
CA LEU A 33 6.34 15.27 -19.76
C LEU A 33 6.38 16.49 -18.82
N SER A 34 6.13 17.70 -19.32
CA SER A 34 6.04 18.90 -18.48
C SER A 34 4.79 18.86 -17.58
N LEU A 35 3.68 18.32 -18.09
CA LEU A 35 2.48 18.09 -17.28
C LEU A 35 2.73 17.01 -16.22
N ALA A 36 3.40 15.91 -16.58
CA ALA A 36 3.78 14.85 -15.62
C ALA A 36 4.64 15.40 -14.47
N ALA A 37 5.66 16.21 -14.79
CA ALA A 37 6.51 16.87 -13.79
C ALA A 37 5.71 17.80 -12.87
N ARG A 38 4.77 18.58 -13.43
CA ARG A 38 3.87 19.44 -12.65
C ARG A 38 2.93 18.66 -11.74
N ILE A 39 2.46 17.47 -12.15
CA ILE A 39 1.69 16.58 -11.30
C ILE A 39 2.56 16.10 -10.13
N HIS A 40 3.75 15.57 -10.42
CA HIS A 40 4.63 15.05 -9.37
C HIS A 40 5.04 16.12 -8.35
N ALA A 41 5.28 17.34 -8.81
CA ALA A 41 5.64 18.47 -7.94
C ALA A 41 4.52 18.90 -6.97
N GLU A 42 3.27 18.48 -7.20
CA GLU A 42 2.12 18.79 -6.35
C GLU A 42 1.78 17.66 -5.36
N VAL A 43 2.39 16.48 -5.53
CA VAL A 43 2.28 15.37 -4.57
C VAL A 43 3.10 15.74 -3.32
N PRO A 44 2.58 15.55 -2.09
CA PRO A 44 3.32 15.88 -0.88
C PRO A 44 4.67 15.15 -0.82
N VAL A 45 5.75 15.90 -0.65
CA VAL A 45 7.14 15.38 -0.69
C VAL A 45 7.55 14.66 0.59
N ASP A 46 6.81 14.92 1.67
CA ASP A 46 6.94 14.35 3.01
C ASP A 46 6.03 13.14 3.25
N GLU A 47 5.20 12.78 2.26
CA GLU A 47 4.34 11.59 2.32
C GLU A 47 4.77 10.56 1.27
N THR A 48 6.05 10.16 1.33
CA THR A 48 6.68 9.18 0.43
C THR A 48 7.21 7.96 1.19
N PRO A 49 7.43 6.80 0.55
CA PRO A 49 8.00 5.63 1.22
C PRO A 49 9.32 5.91 1.93
N GLU A 50 10.18 6.74 1.36
CA GLU A 50 11.49 7.11 1.91
C GLU A 50 11.45 8.09 3.08
N THR A 51 10.29 8.70 3.36
CA THR A 51 10.09 9.67 4.44
C THR A 51 9.05 9.25 5.49
N THR A 52 8.44 8.06 5.34
CA THR A 52 7.35 7.59 6.21
C THR A 52 7.66 6.28 6.90
N GLU A 53 7.21 6.15 8.15
CA GLU A 53 7.37 4.94 8.97
C GLU A 53 6.09 4.56 9.71
N GLY A 54 6.09 3.40 10.38
CA GLY A 54 4.97 2.95 11.21
C GLY A 54 3.61 2.98 10.47
N TYR A 55 2.70 3.84 10.94
CA TYR A 55 1.34 4.00 10.43
C TYR A 55 1.18 5.09 9.36
N GLU A 56 2.24 5.79 9.01
CA GLU A 56 2.17 6.88 8.04
C GLU A 56 1.96 6.32 6.62
N GLY A 57 0.83 6.70 6.01
CA GLY A 57 0.55 6.39 4.60
C GLY A 57 1.35 7.27 3.64
N PHE A 58 1.36 6.91 2.36
CA PHE A 58 2.16 7.60 1.35
C PHE A 58 1.57 7.55 -0.06
N TYR A 59 2.15 8.39 -0.92
CA TYR A 59 2.10 8.30 -2.37
C TYR A 59 3.47 7.85 -2.89
N HIS A 60 3.49 7.02 -3.93
CA HIS A 60 4.75 6.63 -4.53
C HIS A 60 4.63 6.53 -6.05
N LEU A 61 5.48 7.29 -6.76
CA LEU A 61 5.65 7.16 -8.20
C LEU A 61 6.54 5.95 -8.49
N ALA A 62 5.93 4.81 -8.77
CA ALA A 62 6.64 3.57 -9.02
C ALA A 62 7.31 3.55 -10.40
N SER A 63 6.69 4.16 -11.41
CA SER A 63 7.33 4.36 -12.72
C SER A 63 6.69 5.49 -13.53
N MET A 64 7.45 6.03 -14.48
CA MET A 64 6.99 7.03 -15.44
C MET A 64 7.68 6.81 -16.78
N LYS A 65 6.95 6.96 -17.88
CA LYS A 65 7.50 6.90 -19.25
C LYS A 65 6.77 7.91 -20.13
N GLY A 66 7.48 8.55 -21.05
CA GLY A 66 6.80 9.44 -22.00
C GLY A 66 7.70 10.15 -22.99
N THR A 67 7.04 10.87 -23.89
CA THR A 67 7.57 11.83 -24.87
C THR A 67 6.72 13.11 -24.80
N VAL A 68 6.93 14.07 -25.70
CA VAL A 68 6.12 15.30 -25.78
C VAL A 68 4.64 14.98 -26.05
N ASP A 69 4.36 13.98 -26.87
CA ASP A 69 3.00 13.63 -27.32
C ASP A 69 2.19 12.88 -26.25
N ARG A 70 2.85 12.01 -25.49
CA ARG A 70 2.19 11.19 -24.47
C ARG A 70 3.13 10.85 -23.32
N ALA A 71 2.59 10.87 -22.10
CA ALA A 71 3.26 10.34 -20.92
C ALA A 71 2.29 9.50 -20.07
N ASP A 72 2.82 8.46 -19.43
CA ASP A 72 2.08 7.59 -18.53
C ASP A 72 2.85 7.54 -17.19
N MET A 73 2.12 7.71 -16.07
CA MET A 73 2.66 7.65 -14.71
C MET A 73 1.92 6.54 -13.94
N HIS A 74 2.68 5.69 -13.25
CA HIS A 74 2.13 4.66 -12.37
C HIS A 74 2.44 5.01 -10.92
N TYR A 75 1.41 5.41 -10.19
CA TYR A 75 1.47 5.65 -8.76
C TYR A 75 0.85 4.49 -7.98
N ILE A 76 1.30 4.34 -6.74
CA ILE A 76 0.61 3.56 -5.72
C ILE A 76 0.28 4.46 -4.53
N ILE A 77 -0.90 4.23 -3.93
CA ILE A 77 -1.38 4.88 -2.71
C ILE A 77 -1.45 3.83 -1.61
N ARG A 78 -0.94 4.18 -0.43
CA ARG A 78 -1.01 3.33 0.77
C ARG A 78 -1.49 4.14 1.97
N ASP A 79 -2.44 3.61 2.73
CA ASP A 79 -2.82 4.19 4.03
C ASP A 79 -3.53 3.15 4.91
N PHE A 80 -3.28 3.14 6.21
CA PHE A 80 -3.96 2.24 7.15
C PHE A 80 -5.40 2.67 7.41
N ASP A 81 -5.66 3.98 7.44
CA ASP A 81 -6.98 4.54 7.70
C ASP A 81 -7.79 4.66 6.40
N ARG A 82 -9.03 4.18 6.44
CA ARG A 82 -9.88 4.15 5.24
C ARG A 82 -10.25 5.56 4.76
N LYS A 83 -10.44 6.52 5.66
CA LYS A 83 -10.81 7.89 5.28
C LYS A 83 -9.62 8.62 4.66
N GLN A 84 -8.43 8.45 5.23
CA GLN A 84 -7.19 9.00 4.68
C GLN A 84 -6.86 8.35 3.35
N PHE A 85 -7.03 7.03 3.20
CA PHE A 85 -6.91 6.34 1.92
C PHE A 85 -7.79 6.96 0.82
N GLU A 86 -9.08 7.19 1.09
CA GLU A 86 -9.98 7.85 0.13
C GLU A 86 -9.63 9.33 -0.08
N ALA A 87 -9.15 10.03 0.96
CA ALA A 87 -8.64 11.40 0.83
C ALA A 87 -7.42 11.47 -0.10
N ARG A 88 -6.55 10.46 -0.05
CA ARG A 88 -5.38 10.39 -0.93
C ARG A 88 -5.78 10.23 -2.39
N LYS A 89 -6.77 9.38 -2.69
CA LYS A 89 -7.35 9.26 -4.04
C LYS A 89 -7.92 10.59 -4.52
N ARG A 90 -8.67 11.30 -3.67
CA ARG A 90 -9.19 12.64 -3.98
C ARG A 90 -8.09 13.64 -4.30
N LYS A 91 -7.01 13.66 -3.52
CA LYS A 91 -5.86 14.53 -3.77
C LYS A 91 -5.25 14.29 -5.15
N MET A 92 -5.10 13.05 -5.60
CA MET A 92 -4.59 12.76 -6.95
C MET A 92 -5.52 13.29 -8.05
N MET A 93 -6.84 13.14 -7.87
CA MET A 93 -7.83 13.70 -8.80
C MET A 93 -7.79 15.24 -8.82
N GLU A 94 -7.63 15.88 -7.67
CA GLU A 94 -7.51 17.33 -7.54
C GLU A 94 -6.26 17.88 -8.22
N ILE A 95 -5.10 17.23 -8.00
CA ILE A 95 -3.82 17.59 -8.63
C ILE A 95 -3.97 17.52 -10.16
N ALA A 96 -4.50 16.41 -10.68
CA ALA A 96 -4.68 16.24 -12.11
C ALA A 96 -5.62 17.28 -12.71
N LYS A 97 -6.75 17.56 -12.04
CA LYS A 97 -7.69 18.62 -12.44
C LYS A 97 -7.03 20.00 -12.43
N LYS A 98 -6.18 20.29 -11.43
CA LYS A 98 -5.42 21.55 -11.33
C LYS A 98 -4.43 21.68 -12.49
N VAL A 99 -3.65 20.64 -12.78
CA VAL A 99 -2.63 20.67 -13.83
C VAL A 99 -3.25 20.72 -15.24
N GLY A 100 -4.37 20.01 -15.45
CA GLY A 100 -5.09 19.97 -16.73
C GLY A 100 -5.97 21.17 -17.01
N LYS A 101 -6.14 22.10 -16.06
CA LYS A 101 -6.97 23.29 -16.24
C LYS A 101 -6.43 24.16 -17.37
N GLY A 102 -7.27 24.43 -18.37
CA GLY A 102 -6.94 25.31 -19.50
C GLY A 102 -6.19 24.63 -20.65
N LEU A 103 -6.07 23.30 -20.65
CA LEU A 103 -5.58 22.56 -21.81
C LEU A 103 -6.54 22.70 -23.00
N HIS A 104 -5.99 22.68 -24.21
CA HIS A 104 -6.76 22.55 -25.44
C HIS A 104 -7.55 21.22 -25.43
N PRO A 105 -8.76 21.12 -25.99
CA PRO A 105 -9.58 19.90 -25.94
C PRO A 105 -8.90 18.61 -26.43
N ASP A 106 -7.92 18.72 -27.33
CA ASP A 106 -7.16 17.57 -27.84
C ASP A 106 -6.09 17.06 -26.85
N CYS A 107 -5.78 17.83 -25.81
CA CYS A 107 -4.82 17.47 -24.77
C CYS A 107 -5.54 17.25 -23.44
N TYR A 108 -5.26 16.14 -22.77
CA TYR A 108 -6.00 15.76 -21.56
C TYR A 108 -5.15 14.95 -20.58
N ILE A 109 -5.62 14.91 -19.34
CA ILE A 109 -5.08 14.07 -18.26
C ILE A 109 -6.20 13.16 -17.80
N GLU A 110 -5.98 11.86 -17.89
CA GLU A 110 -6.92 10.81 -17.55
C GLU A 110 -6.37 10.01 -16.37
N LEU A 111 -7.20 9.75 -15.37
CA LEU A 111 -6.83 8.96 -14.19
C LEU A 111 -7.68 7.71 -14.11
N VAL A 112 -7.02 6.58 -13.87
CA VAL A 112 -7.64 5.31 -13.53
C VAL A 112 -7.13 4.91 -12.15
N ILE A 113 -8.05 4.80 -11.19
CA ILE A 113 -7.76 4.40 -9.81
C ILE A 113 -8.38 3.03 -9.59
N GLU A 114 -7.55 2.06 -9.19
CA GLU A 114 -7.99 0.69 -8.93
C GLU A 114 -7.55 0.25 -7.54
N ASP A 115 -8.52 -0.16 -6.72
CA ASP A 115 -8.23 -0.72 -5.40
C ASP A 115 -7.61 -2.10 -5.55
N SER A 116 -6.54 -2.36 -4.79
CA SER A 116 -5.76 -3.59 -4.83
C SER A 116 -6.11 -4.51 -3.66
N TYR A 117 -6.09 -3.99 -2.44
CA TYR A 117 -6.46 -4.69 -1.21
C TYR A 117 -6.77 -3.69 -0.10
N TYR A 118 -7.38 -4.16 0.98
CA TYR A 118 -7.78 -3.35 2.12
C TYR A 118 -7.15 -3.84 3.43
N ASN A 119 -7.22 -3.00 4.46
CA ASN A 119 -6.72 -3.31 5.79
C ASN A 119 -7.58 -4.40 6.45
N MET A 120 -6.98 -5.54 6.77
CA MET A 120 -7.66 -6.68 7.39
C MET A 120 -8.14 -6.43 8.82
N ARG A 121 -7.66 -5.36 9.47
CA ARG A 121 -8.01 -5.01 10.85
C ARG A 121 -9.52 -5.07 11.06
N GLU A 122 -10.31 -4.51 10.14
CA GLU A 122 -11.77 -4.48 10.27
C GLU A 122 -12.38 -5.88 10.37
N LYS A 123 -11.84 -6.86 9.64
CA LYS A 123 -12.33 -8.24 9.62
C LYS A 123 -11.82 -9.07 10.77
N VAL A 124 -10.60 -8.82 11.22
CA VAL A 124 -10.00 -9.57 12.32
C VAL A 124 -10.60 -9.15 13.67
N VAL A 125 -10.78 -7.84 13.91
CA VAL A 125 -11.29 -7.34 15.20
C VAL A 125 -12.79 -7.63 15.44
N GLU A 126 -13.54 -7.97 14.39
CA GLU A 126 -14.94 -8.45 14.49
C GLU A 126 -15.03 -9.74 15.34
N HIS A 127 -13.93 -10.48 15.46
CA HIS A 127 -13.86 -11.75 16.18
C HIS A 127 -12.73 -11.73 17.23
N PRO A 128 -12.96 -11.16 18.43
CA PRO A 128 -11.91 -10.92 19.43
C PRO A 128 -11.07 -12.15 19.79
N HIS A 129 -11.73 -13.31 19.84
CA HIS A 129 -11.09 -14.60 20.16
C HIS A 129 -9.90 -14.94 19.25
N ILE A 130 -9.89 -14.48 17.99
CA ILE A 130 -8.79 -14.73 17.05
C ILE A 130 -7.48 -14.14 17.59
N LEU A 131 -7.51 -12.88 18.03
CA LEU A 131 -6.34 -12.20 18.56
C LEU A 131 -6.08 -12.58 20.01
N ASP A 132 -7.12 -12.79 20.81
CA ASP A 132 -6.98 -13.14 22.22
C ASP A 132 -6.31 -14.50 22.40
N ILE A 133 -6.73 -15.51 21.63
CA ILE A 133 -6.13 -16.85 21.67
C ILE A 133 -4.68 -16.79 21.21
N ALA A 134 -4.38 -16.10 20.11
CA ALA A 134 -3.01 -16.00 19.61
C ALA A 134 -2.08 -15.27 20.60
N GLN A 135 -2.54 -14.19 21.23
CA GLN A 135 -1.79 -13.49 22.27
C GLN A 135 -1.59 -14.35 23.52
N GLN A 136 -2.63 -15.06 23.96
CA GLN A 136 -2.52 -15.94 25.12
C GLN A 136 -1.58 -17.11 24.84
N ALA A 137 -1.63 -17.69 23.65
CA ALA A 137 -0.72 -18.75 23.23
C ALA A 137 0.74 -18.30 23.25
N MET A 138 1.03 -17.08 22.78
CA MET A 138 2.38 -16.50 22.88
C MET A 138 2.82 -16.35 24.34
N ARG A 139 1.96 -15.81 25.22
CA ARG A 139 2.27 -15.65 26.64
C ARG A 139 2.50 -16.98 27.35
N ASP A 140 1.71 -18.00 27.04
CA ASP A 140 1.86 -19.37 27.59
C ASP A 140 3.16 -20.04 27.13
N CYS A 141 3.78 -19.55 26.05
CA CYS A 141 5.08 -20.00 25.54
C CYS A 141 6.23 -19.05 25.94
N ASP A 142 6.02 -18.18 26.93
CA ASP A 142 6.98 -17.17 27.41
C ASP A 142 7.41 -16.16 26.33
N ILE A 143 6.53 -15.85 25.38
CA ILE A 143 6.74 -14.86 24.32
C ILE A 143 5.89 -13.62 24.62
N THR A 144 6.53 -12.45 24.64
CA THR A 144 5.80 -11.17 24.70
C THR A 144 5.20 -10.88 23.33
N PRO A 145 3.86 -10.76 23.19
CA PRO A 145 3.25 -10.47 21.89
C PRO A 145 3.64 -9.07 21.41
N GLU A 146 4.33 -9.00 20.28
CA GLU A 146 4.59 -7.73 19.59
C GLU A 146 3.61 -7.53 18.45
N MET A 147 2.80 -6.47 18.52
CA MET A 147 1.85 -6.11 17.48
C MET A 147 2.49 -5.07 16.57
N LYS A 148 2.73 -5.42 15.30
CA LYS A 148 3.33 -4.51 14.32
C LYS A 148 2.43 -4.38 13.09
N PRO A 149 2.29 -3.18 12.54
CA PRO A 149 1.50 -2.97 11.33
C PRO A 149 2.26 -3.45 10.10
N ILE A 150 1.56 -4.06 9.15
CA ILE A 150 2.16 -4.48 7.87
C ILE A 150 2.14 -3.30 6.89
N ARG A 151 3.31 -2.76 6.57
CA ARG A 151 3.47 -1.69 5.55
C ARG A 151 3.39 -2.24 4.12
N GLY A 152 2.39 -3.10 3.85
CA GLY A 152 2.20 -3.81 2.59
C GLY A 152 0.86 -4.55 2.57
N GLY A 153 0.78 -5.63 1.80
CA GLY A 153 -0.37 -6.55 1.77
C GLY A 153 0.10 -7.98 2.02
N THR A 154 -0.82 -8.83 2.49
CA THR A 154 -0.60 -10.26 2.70
C THR A 154 -1.77 -11.05 2.14
N ASP A 155 -1.57 -12.34 1.89
CA ASP A 155 -2.66 -13.25 1.51
C ASP A 155 -3.75 -13.29 2.60
N GLY A 156 -3.34 -13.25 3.88
CA GLY A 156 -4.25 -13.17 5.02
C GLY A 156 -5.20 -11.97 4.95
N ALA A 157 -4.73 -10.83 4.43
CA ALA A 157 -5.58 -9.68 4.23
C ALA A 157 -6.65 -9.91 3.16
N GLN A 158 -6.30 -10.51 2.03
CA GLN A 158 -7.29 -10.85 1.00
C GLN A 158 -8.29 -11.91 1.50
N LEU A 159 -7.80 -12.98 2.12
CA LEU A 159 -8.61 -14.04 2.72
C LEU A 159 -9.62 -13.48 3.74
N SER A 160 -9.20 -12.50 4.53
CA SER A 160 -10.08 -11.83 5.51
C SER A 160 -11.29 -11.18 4.86
N PHE A 161 -11.13 -10.59 3.67
CA PHE A 161 -12.25 -10.04 2.89
C PHE A 161 -13.04 -11.11 2.11
N MET A 162 -12.49 -12.31 1.94
CA MET A 162 -13.16 -13.47 1.36
C MET A 162 -13.95 -14.30 2.38
N GLY A 163 -14.05 -13.83 3.63
CA GLY A 163 -14.79 -14.51 4.71
C GLY A 163 -13.94 -15.41 5.60
N LEU A 164 -12.62 -15.32 5.53
CA LEU A 164 -11.70 -16.05 6.40
C LEU A 164 -10.72 -15.07 7.11
N PRO A 165 -11.12 -14.44 8.24
CA PRO A 165 -10.25 -13.57 9.01
C PRO A 165 -8.93 -14.25 9.40
N CYS A 166 -7.81 -13.71 8.94
CA CYS A 166 -6.54 -14.43 8.92
C CYS A 166 -5.36 -13.50 9.27
N PRO A 167 -5.06 -13.27 10.57
CA PRO A 167 -3.87 -12.54 10.99
C PRO A 167 -2.59 -13.36 10.72
N ASN A 168 -1.45 -12.68 10.72
CA ASN A 168 -0.13 -13.27 10.50
C ASN A 168 0.59 -13.59 11.82
N LEU A 169 1.15 -14.80 11.90
CA LEU A 169 2.04 -15.23 12.99
C LEU A 169 3.51 -15.03 12.59
N PHE A 170 4.38 -14.94 13.59
CA PHE A 170 5.82 -14.85 13.37
C PHE A 170 6.41 -16.19 12.93
N THR A 171 7.59 -16.15 12.30
CA THR A 171 8.32 -17.36 11.86
C THR A 171 9.74 -17.47 12.43
N GLY A 172 10.24 -16.40 13.07
CA GLY A 172 11.63 -16.29 13.53
C GLY A 172 12.64 -15.89 12.43
N GLY A 173 12.16 -15.63 11.21
CA GLY A 173 12.97 -15.14 10.10
C GLY A 173 13.13 -13.62 10.08
N TYR A 174 14.19 -13.15 9.41
CA TYR A 174 14.55 -11.75 9.28
C TYR A 174 15.13 -11.47 7.88
N ASN A 175 15.14 -10.20 7.47
CA ASN A 175 15.74 -9.72 6.21
C ASN A 175 15.20 -10.41 4.94
N TYR A 176 13.90 -10.70 4.89
CA TYR A 176 13.24 -11.33 3.74
C TYR A 176 13.57 -10.65 2.39
N HIS A 177 13.62 -11.46 1.33
CA HIS A 177 13.82 -11.02 -0.06
C HIS A 177 15.22 -10.44 -0.35
N GLY A 178 16.23 -10.93 0.36
CA GLY A 178 17.61 -10.46 0.19
C GLY A 178 18.64 -11.54 0.49
N LYS A 179 19.86 -11.33 -0.02
CA LYS A 179 20.99 -12.24 0.25
C LYS A 179 21.43 -12.30 1.72
N HIS A 180 20.89 -11.43 2.57
CA HIS A 180 21.14 -11.39 4.01
C HIS A 180 19.94 -11.94 4.81
N GLU A 181 19.01 -12.62 4.16
CA GLU A 181 17.90 -13.34 4.78
C GLU A 181 18.42 -14.45 5.69
N PHE A 182 17.89 -14.53 6.92
CA PHE A 182 18.30 -15.54 7.90
C PHE A 182 17.16 -15.88 8.88
N VAL A 183 17.35 -16.98 9.62
CA VAL A 183 16.39 -17.48 10.62
C VAL A 183 17.15 -18.11 11.79
N THR A 184 16.56 -18.07 12.98
CA THR A 184 17.06 -18.80 14.18
C THR A 184 16.22 -20.05 14.42
N LEU A 185 16.85 -21.18 14.73
CA LEU A 185 16.17 -22.44 15.01
C LEU A 185 15.20 -22.31 16.20
N GLU A 186 15.62 -21.61 17.25
CA GLU A 186 14.84 -21.36 18.45
C GLU A 186 13.58 -20.54 18.15
N GLY A 187 13.69 -19.57 17.25
CA GLY A 187 12.54 -18.80 16.76
C GLY A 187 11.53 -19.66 16.00
N MET A 188 12.01 -20.64 15.21
CA MET A 188 11.14 -21.61 14.53
C MET A 188 10.45 -22.55 15.53
N GLU A 189 11.18 -23.06 16.52
CA GLU A 189 10.62 -23.91 17.57
C GLU A 189 9.52 -23.17 18.35
N LYS A 190 9.76 -21.89 18.67
CA LYS A 190 8.75 -21.03 19.30
C LYS A 190 7.50 -20.84 18.43
N ALA A 191 7.66 -20.70 17.12
CA ALA A 191 6.50 -20.65 16.21
C ALA A 191 5.67 -21.95 16.26
N VAL A 192 6.33 -23.11 16.29
CA VAL A 192 5.67 -24.43 16.45
C VAL A 192 4.92 -24.50 17.79
N GLN A 193 5.57 -24.11 18.90
CA GLN A 193 4.93 -24.09 20.23
C GLN A 193 3.66 -23.24 20.23
N VAL A 194 3.70 -22.06 19.63
CA VAL A 194 2.54 -21.16 19.53
C VAL A 194 1.42 -21.76 18.68
N ILE A 195 1.71 -22.38 17.54
CA ILE A 195 0.70 -23.03 16.70
C ILE A 195 -0.01 -24.14 17.48
N VAL A 196 0.75 -25.02 18.15
CA VAL A 196 0.19 -26.09 18.99
C VAL A 196 -0.68 -25.51 20.09
N ARG A 197 -0.21 -24.45 20.75
CA ARG A 197 -0.95 -23.84 21.86
C ARG A 197 -2.23 -23.14 21.42
N ILE A 198 -2.25 -22.49 20.25
CA ILE A 198 -3.47 -21.92 19.65
C ILE A 198 -4.53 -23.00 19.45
N ALA A 199 -4.15 -24.16 18.91
CA ALA A 199 -5.08 -25.27 18.70
C ALA A 199 -5.63 -25.80 20.04
N GLU A 200 -4.76 -25.96 21.04
CA GLU A 200 -5.15 -26.41 22.39
C GLU A 200 -6.11 -25.42 23.08
N LEU A 201 -5.81 -24.11 23.04
CA LEU A 201 -6.65 -23.08 23.66
C LEU A 201 -8.00 -22.98 22.96
N THR A 202 -8.04 -23.07 21.63
CA THR A 202 -9.29 -23.09 20.86
C THR A 202 -10.18 -24.26 21.26
N ALA A 203 -9.62 -25.45 21.45
CA ALA A 203 -10.38 -26.63 21.86
C ALA A 203 -10.93 -26.54 23.30
N LYS A 204 -10.27 -25.80 24.19
CA LYS A 204 -10.71 -25.60 25.58
C LYS A 204 -11.82 -24.56 25.74
N GLN A 205 -12.00 -23.67 24.76
CA GLN A 205 -13.02 -22.63 24.77
C GLN A 205 -14.34 -23.08 24.11
N GLN A 206 -14.45 -24.34 23.69
CA GLN A 206 -15.69 -24.96 23.24
C GLN A 206 -16.62 -25.34 24.39
#